data_AF-A0A351L6H1-F1
#
_entry.id   AF-A0A351L6H1-F1
#
_cell.length_a   1.000
_cell.length_b   1.000
_cell.length_c   1.000
_cell.angle_alpha   90.00
_cell.angle_beta   90.00
_cell.angle_gamma   90.00
#
_symmetry.space_group_name_H-M   'P 1'
#
loop_
_entity.id
_entity.type
_entity.pdbx_description
1 polymer ?
#
loop_
_entity_poly.entity_id
_entity_poly.type
_entity_poly.pdbx_seq_one_letter_code
_entity_poly.pdbx_strand_id
1 'polypeptide(L)'
;MTKKEVIALASEAPNNPAKIAKVLEKRCLLVKPEQPPTLAHHLTLEVGGLVEVYAPDREDVNGRLGRIQSVADKTATVWLRHIATLTLQLHTFKQKALTAVSLESQPALKQVCDRINRLYNLGNLDPFELEILSLLERPTVHTPIELQYLEQIEAKYKH
;
A
#
# COMPACT_ATOMS: atom_id res chain seq x y z
N MET A 1 33.99 19.17 7.69
CA MET A 1 34.44 20.59 7.77
C MET A 1 34.11 21.07 9.15
N THR A 2 35.04 21.71 9.85
CA THR A 2 34.71 22.34 11.13
C THR A 2 33.93 23.63 10.88
N LYS A 3 33.10 24.08 11.84
CA LYS A 3 32.32 25.32 11.73
C LYS A 3 33.21 26.54 11.38
N LYS A 4 34.46 26.54 11.87
CA LYS A 4 35.46 27.59 11.59
C LYS A 4 35.89 27.62 10.11
N GLU A 5 36.10 26.45 9.50
CA GLU A 5 36.48 26.33 8.08
C GLU A 5 35.37 26.80 7.14
N VAL A 6 34.10 26.54 7.49
CA VAL A 6 32.94 27.00 6.70
C VAL A 6 32.83 28.52 6.72
N ILE A 7 33.02 29.13 7.89
CA ILE A 7 32.97 30.59 8.05
C ILE A 7 34.11 31.27 7.30
N ALA A 8 35.33 30.71 7.36
CA ALA A 8 36.47 31.21 6.60
C ALA A 8 36.23 31.13 5.08
N LEU A 9 35.66 30.02 4.61
CA LEU A 9 35.31 29.86 3.19
C LEU A 9 34.24 30.88 2.76
N ALA A 10 33.21 31.09 3.58
CA ALA A 10 32.16 32.07 3.29
C ALA A 10 32.71 33.52 3.23
N SER A 11 33.69 33.85 4.07
CA SER A 11 34.34 35.17 4.05
C SER A 11 35.25 35.41 2.84
N GLU A 12 35.81 34.34 2.22
CA GLU A 12 36.64 34.45 1.01
C GLU A 12 35.81 34.48 -0.28
N ALA A 13 34.51 34.18 -0.22
CA ALA A 13 33.63 34.08 -1.39
C ALA A 13 33.50 35.34 -2.25
N PRO A 14 33.46 36.55 -1.66
CA PRO A 14 33.44 37.78 -2.46
C PRO A 14 34.75 38.02 -3.23
N ASN A 15 35.88 37.53 -2.70
CA ASN A 15 37.21 37.86 -3.19
C ASN A 15 37.76 36.86 -4.21
N ASN A 16 37.33 35.59 -4.17
CA ASN A 16 37.80 34.57 -5.11
C ASN A 16 36.77 33.47 -5.37
N PRO A 17 35.68 33.77 -6.10
CA PRO A 17 34.56 32.85 -6.31
C PRO A 17 34.98 31.58 -7.08
N ALA A 18 35.95 31.69 -8.00
CA ALA A 18 36.43 30.56 -8.81
C ALA A 18 37.19 29.50 -7.97
N LYS A 19 37.95 29.94 -6.95
CA LYS A 19 38.64 29.04 -6.03
C LYS A 19 37.63 28.31 -5.14
N ILE A 20 36.58 28.99 -4.69
CA ILE A 20 35.52 28.38 -3.88
C ILE A 20 34.69 27.38 -4.67
N ALA A 21 34.33 27.71 -5.91
CA ALA A 21 33.61 26.79 -6.80
C ALA A 21 34.37 25.46 -6.94
N LYS A 22 35.69 25.49 -7.18
CA LYS A 22 36.52 24.27 -7.25
C LYS A 22 36.59 23.50 -5.93
N VAL A 23 36.57 24.18 -4.79
CA VAL A 23 36.59 23.53 -3.45
C VAL A 23 35.24 22.86 -3.14
N LEU A 24 34.13 23.51 -3.51
CA LEU A 24 32.78 22.96 -3.37
C LEU A 24 32.56 21.79 -4.32
N GLU A 25 32.96 21.93 -5.59
CA GLU A 25 32.81 20.91 -6.63
C GLU A 25 33.60 19.63 -6.31
N LYS A 26 34.86 19.77 -5.86
CA LYS A 26 35.65 18.63 -5.34
C LYS A 26 34.98 17.94 -4.16
N ARG A 27 34.15 18.64 -3.37
CA ARG A 27 33.45 18.07 -2.22
C ARG A 27 32.09 17.50 -2.55
N CYS A 28 31.36 18.07 -3.50
CA CYS A 28 30.11 17.47 -4.00
C CYS A 28 30.38 16.05 -4.53
N LEU A 29 31.54 15.80 -5.12
CA LEU A 29 31.99 14.46 -5.55
C LEU A 29 32.33 13.49 -4.41
N LEU A 30 32.52 13.98 -3.18
CA LEU A 30 32.84 13.20 -1.98
C LEU A 30 31.61 12.91 -1.10
N VAL A 31 30.48 13.55 -1.39
CA VAL A 31 29.22 13.25 -0.70
C VAL A 31 28.66 11.96 -1.29
N LYS A 32 28.73 10.87 -0.54
CA LYS A 32 28.00 9.64 -0.89
C LYS A 32 26.53 10.02 -1.08
N PRO A 33 25.86 9.55 -2.15
CA PRO A 33 24.43 9.76 -2.28
C PRO A 33 23.76 9.23 -1.01
N GLU A 34 23.01 10.09 -0.32
CA GLU A 34 22.17 9.67 0.80
C GLU A 34 21.29 8.52 0.30
N GLN A 35 21.28 7.42 1.04
CA GLN A 35 20.35 6.34 0.75
C GLN A 35 18.94 6.94 0.72
N PRO A 36 18.11 6.59 -0.27
CA PRO A 36 16.75 7.11 -0.33
C PRO A 36 16.03 6.82 0.99
N PRO A 37 15.23 7.77 1.50
CA PRO A 37 14.51 7.58 2.76
C PRO A 37 13.70 6.29 2.68
N THR A 38 13.99 5.35 3.59
CA THR A 38 13.21 4.12 3.69
C THR A 38 11.86 4.50 4.27
N LEU A 39 10.80 4.41 3.44
CA LEU A 39 9.42 4.61 3.89
C LEU A 39 9.17 3.70 5.10
N ALA A 40 8.67 4.29 6.19
CA ALA A 40 8.35 3.52 7.38
C ALA A 40 7.26 2.48 7.03
N HIS A 41 7.38 1.26 7.56
CA HIS A 41 6.51 0.13 7.23
C HIS A 41 5.01 0.37 7.46
N HIS A 42 4.64 1.31 8.33
CA HIS A 42 3.25 1.71 8.53
C HIS A 42 2.69 2.56 7.38
N LEU A 43 3.56 3.24 6.62
CA LEU A 43 3.19 4.04 5.45
C LEU A 43 2.97 3.17 4.20
N THR A 44 3.30 1.88 4.25
CA THR A 44 3.08 0.95 3.13
C THR A 44 1.77 0.18 3.25
N LEU A 45 1.05 0.32 4.37
CA LEU A 45 -0.21 -0.36 4.62
C LEU A 45 -1.36 0.63 4.43
N GLU A 46 -2.21 0.36 3.46
CA GLU A 46 -3.37 1.20 3.13
C GLU A 46 -4.67 0.39 3.29
N VAL A 47 -5.77 1.06 3.67
CA VAL A 47 -7.09 0.43 3.72
C VAL A 47 -7.46 -0.10 2.33
N GLY A 48 -7.98 -1.33 2.26
CA GLY A 48 -8.21 -2.06 1.02
C GLY A 48 -6.96 -2.70 0.42
N GLY A 49 -5.76 -2.37 0.92
CA GLY A 49 -4.49 -2.94 0.47
C GLY A 49 -4.42 -4.47 0.65
N LEU A 50 -3.74 -5.14 -0.27
CA LEU A 50 -3.48 -6.57 -0.20
C LEU A 50 -2.22 -6.83 0.64
N VAL A 51 -2.32 -7.76 1.58
CA VAL A 51 -1.21 -8.13 2.46
C VAL A 51 -1.07 -9.63 2.61
N GLU A 52 0.14 -10.10 2.83
CA GLU A 52 0.43 -11.45 3.31
C GLU A 52 0.73 -11.42 4.81
N VAL A 53 0.19 -12.39 5.54
CA VAL A 53 0.35 -12.52 6.99
C VAL A 53 1.53 -13.42 7.33
N TYR A 54 2.44 -12.94 8.18
CA TYR A 54 3.50 -13.73 8.80
C TYR A 54 3.21 -13.96 10.29
N ALA A 55 2.73 -15.15 10.62
CA ALA A 55 2.36 -15.57 11.96
C ALA A 55 2.73 -17.05 12.16
N PRO A 56 4.01 -17.39 12.35
CA PRO A 56 4.49 -18.78 12.34
C PRO A 56 3.81 -19.67 13.38
N ASP A 57 3.33 -19.10 14.49
CA ASP A 57 2.63 -19.83 15.56
C ASP A 57 1.14 -20.09 15.24
N ARG A 58 0.65 -19.67 14.07
CA ARG A 58 -0.75 -19.74 13.68
C ARG A 58 -0.94 -20.29 12.26
N GLU A 59 -1.03 -21.60 12.16
CA GLU A 59 -1.24 -22.30 10.88
C GLU A 59 -2.51 -21.87 10.14
N ASP A 60 -3.53 -21.39 10.85
CA ASP A 60 -4.80 -20.95 10.28
C ASP A 60 -4.69 -19.64 9.47
N VAL A 61 -3.65 -18.82 9.73
CA VAL A 61 -3.47 -17.49 9.11
C VAL A 61 -2.09 -17.26 8.49
N ASN A 62 -1.06 -18.03 8.85
CA ASN A 62 0.30 -17.84 8.34
C ASN A 62 0.40 -18.05 6.82
N GLY A 63 1.10 -17.15 6.12
CA GLY A 63 1.28 -17.16 4.67
C GLY A 63 0.01 -16.83 3.87
N ARG A 64 -1.07 -16.41 4.54
CA ARG A 64 -2.35 -16.16 3.88
C ARG A 64 -2.48 -14.72 3.44
N LEU A 65 -3.11 -14.54 2.28
CA LEU A 65 -3.45 -13.23 1.75
C LEU A 65 -4.74 -12.69 2.37
N GLY A 66 -4.73 -11.40 2.70
CA GLY A 66 -5.88 -10.68 3.24
C GLY A 66 -5.98 -9.24 2.75
N ARG A 67 -7.11 -8.61 3.05
CA ARG A 67 -7.39 -7.20 2.71
C ARG A 67 -7.43 -6.36 3.97
N ILE A 68 -6.71 -5.24 3.98
CA ILE A 68 -6.69 -4.35 5.15
C ILE A 68 -8.06 -3.69 5.32
N GLN A 69 -8.64 -3.83 6.51
CA GLN A 69 -9.88 -3.16 6.91
C GLN A 69 -9.58 -1.81 7.59
N SER A 70 -8.57 -1.78 8.46
CA SER A 70 -8.16 -0.58 9.18
C SER A 70 -6.68 -0.64 9.55
N VAL A 71 -6.06 0.53 9.65
CA VAL A 71 -4.68 0.70 10.11
C VAL A 71 -4.72 1.60 11.34
N ALA A 72 -4.14 1.13 12.43
CA ALA A 72 -3.90 1.89 13.67
C ALA A 72 -2.38 2.00 13.90
N ASP A 73 -1.95 2.80 14.87
CA ASP A 73 -0.54 3.16 15.10
C ASP A 73 0.45 1.99 15.08
N LYS A 74 0.07 0.83 15.63
CA LYS A 74 0.96 -0.35 15.77
C LYS A 74 0.39 -1.64 15.18
N THR A 75 -0.88 -1.61 14.79
CA THR A 75 -1.62 -2.79 14.37
C THR A 75 -2.45 -2.47 13.13
N ALA A 76 -2.76 -3.50 12.35
CA ALA A 76 -3.76 -3.39 11.31
C ALA A 76 -4.75 -4.56 11.44
N THR A 77 -5.99 -4.29 11.10
CA THR A 77 -7.04 -5.30 11.06
C THR A 77 -7.23 -5.73 9.61
N VAL A 78 -7.23 -7.04 9.39
CA VAL A 78 -7.21 -7.66 8.06
C VAL A 78 -8.38 -8.62 7.92
N TRP A 79 -9.10 -8.51 6.82
CA TRP A 79 -10.06 -9.51 6.37
C TRP A 79 -9.32 -10.71 5.80
N LEU A 80 -9.55 -11.89 6.39
CA LEU A 80 -9.09 -13.17 5.88
C LEU A 80 -10.29 -14.06 5.59
N ARG A 81 -10.33 -14.63 4.38
CA ARG A 81 -11.39 -15.57 3.99
C ARG A 81 -11.00 -16.96 4.42
N HIS A 82 -11.71 -17.59 5.36
CA HIS A 82 -11.51 -19.00 5.70
C HIS A 82 -11.97 -19.90 4.54
N ILE A 83 -11.08 -20.72 3.97
CA ILE A 83 -11.36 -21.45 2.72
C ILE A 83 -12.40 -22.55 2.95
N ALA A 84 -12.33 -23.28 4.07
CA ALA A 84 -13.22 -24.42 4.32
C ALA A 84 -14.67 -24.01 4.58
N THR A 85 -14.90 -22.87 5.24
CA THR A 85 -16.25 -22.38 5.57
C THR A 85 -16.70 -21.24 4.67
N LEU A 86 -15.81 -20.76 3.79
CA LEU A 86 -16.01 -19.59 2.94
C LEU A 86 -16.36 -18.29 3.69
N THR A 87 -16.13 -18.24 5.01
CA THR A 87 -16.45 -17.09 5.86
C THR A 87 -15.33 -16.07 5.89
N LEU A 88 -15.67 -14.78 5.87
CA LEU A 88 -14.73 -13.68 6.10
C LEU A 88 -14.60 -13.41 7.60
N GLN A 89 -13.36 -13.36 8.09
CA GLN A 89 -13.05 -13.10 9.49
C GLN A 89 -12.06 -11.94 9.61
N LEU A 90 -12.24 -11.13 10.65
CA LEU A 90 -11.31 -10.07 11.01
C LEU A 90 -10.24 -10.61 11.94
N HIS A 91 -8.99 -10.30 11.62
CA HIS A 91 -7.87 -10.56 12.51
C HIS A 91 -7.02 -9.30 12.64
N THR A 92 -6.61 -9.00 13.86
CA THR A 92 -5.72 -7.89 14.15
C THR A 92 -4.30 -8.40 14.28
N PHE A 93 -3.39 -7.82 13.51
CA PHE A 93 -1.97 -8.16 13.51
C PHE A 93 -1.13 -6.95 13.87
N LYS A 94 0.07 -7.19 14.42
CA LYS A 94 1.11 -6.16 14.47
C LYS A 94 1.52 -5.84 13.03
N GLN A 95 1.74 -4.58 12.70
CA GLN A 95 2.07 -4.20 11.31
C GLN A 95 3.33 -4.93 10.77
N LYS A 96 4.32 -5.19 11.64
CA LYS A 96 5.53 -5.97 11.28
C LYS A 96 5.26 -7.43 10.87
N ALA A 97 4.07 -7.94 11.16
CA ALA A 97 3.62 -9.28 10.77
C ALA A 97 2.87 -9.26 9.44
N LEU A 98 2.78 -8.10 8.77
CA LEU A 98 2.10 -7.94 7.49
C LEU A 98 3.10 -7.46 6.46
N THR A 99 3.10 -8.10 5.30
CA THR A 99 3.87 -7.67 4.14
C THR A 99 2.90 -7.18 3.09
N ALA A 100 3.07 -5.94 2.62
CA ALA A 100 2.29 -5.42 1.50
C ALA A 100 2.59 -6.24 0.23
N VAL A 101 1.54 -6.64 -0.46
CA VAL A 101 1.62 -7.43 -1.70
C VAL A 101 0.99 -6.62 -2.81
N SER A 102 1.68 -6.54 -3.96
CA SER A 102 1.14 -5.88 -5.13
C SER A 102 -0.07 -6.64 -5.67
N LEU A 103 -1.15 -5.92 -5.97
CA LEU A 103 -2.35 -6.49 -6.60
C LEU A 103 -2.04 -7.08 -7.98
N GLU A 104 -0.99 -6.61 -8.66
CA GLU A 104 -0.51 -7.16 -9.94
C GLU A 104 -0.08 -8.63 -9.83
N SER A 105 0.27 -9.10 -8.63
CA SER A 105 0.58 -10.52 -8.39
C SER A 105 -0.66 -11.41 -8.35
N GLN A 106 -1.87 -10.82 -8.29
CA GLN A 106 -3.16 -11.51 -8.20
C GLN A 106 -4.10 -11.02 -9.31
N PRO A 107 -3.90 -11.46 -10.57
CA PRO A 107 -4.62 -10.90 -11.73
C PRO A 107 -6.13 -11.10 -11.65
N ALA A 108 -6.61 -12.22 -11.11
CA ALA A 108 -8.04 -12.47 -10.93
C ALA A 108 -8.66 -11.48 -9.94
N LEU A 109 -7.99 -11.25 -8.80
CA LEU A 109 -8.44 -10.28 -7.80
C LEU A 109 -8.36 -8.85 -8.35
N LYS A 110 -7.29 -8.53 -9.07
CA LYS A 110 -7.13 -7.23 -9.75
C LYS A 110 -8.29 -6.96 -10.70
N GLN A 111 -8.66 -7.93 -11.54
CA GLN A 111 -9.77 -7.80 -12.46
C GLN A 111 -11.08 -7.48 -11.74
N VAL A 112 -11.35 -8.12 -10.60
CA VAL A 112 -12.54 -7.84 -9.78
C VAL A 112 -12.48 -6.42 -9.21
N CYS A 113 -11.33 -6.00 -8.67
CA CYS A 113 -11.14 -4.64 -8.16
C CYS A 113 -11.34 -3.59 -9.26
N ASP A 114 -10.78 -3.81 -10.46
CA ASP A 114 -10.94 -2.91 -11.60
C ASP A 114 -12.41 -2.82 -12.07
N ARG A 115 -13.16 -3.92 -11.98
CA ARG A 115 -14.61 -3.94 -12.26
C ARG A 115 -15.39 -3.12 -11.23
N ILE A 116 -15.13 -3.34 -9.94
CA ILE A 116 -15.78 -2.60 -8.85
C ILE A 116 -15.47 -1.10 -8.92
N ASN A 117 -14.20 -0.73 -9.14
CA ASN A 117 -13.78 0.66 -9.28
C ASN A 117 -14.48 1.37 -10.44
N ARG A 118 -14.69 0.68 -11.57
CA ARG A 118 -15.46 1.22 -12.69
C ARG A 118 -16.89 1.53 -12.30
N LEU A 119 -17.54 0.67 -11.51
CA LEU A 119 -18.90 0.90 -11.03
C LEU A 119 -18.97 2.09 -10.07
N TYR A 120 -18.05 2.21 -9.10
CA TYR A 120 -18.02 3.39 -8.21
C TYR A 120 -17.85 4.69 -8.99
N ASN A 121 -17.05 4.68 -10.07
CA ASN A 121 -16.85 5.86 -10.91
C ASN A 121 -18.08 6.28 -11.73
N LEU A 122 -19.12 5.44 -11.84
CA LEU A 122 -20.37 5.83 -12.49
C LEU A 122 -21.16 6.86 -11.66
N GLY A 123 -21.02 6.84 -10.33
CA GLY A 123 -21.61 7.83 -9.42
C GLY A 123 -23.14 7.77 -9.26
N ASN A 124 -23.80 6.75 -9.80
CA ASN A 124 -25.26 6.59 -9.80
C ASN A 124 -25.72 5.21 -9.30
N LEU A 125 -24.88 4.54 -8.51
CA LEU A 125 -25.21 3.28 -7.84
C LEU A 125 -26.22 3.53 -6.73
N ASP A 126 -27.16 2.59 -6.56
CA ASP A 126 -28.08 2.66 -5.42
C ASP A 126 -27.38 2.24 -4.10
N PRO A 127 -27.93 2.60 -2.92
CA PRO A 127 -27.30 2.28 -1.64
C PRO A 127 -27.08 0.78 -1.37
N PHE A 128 -27.95 -0.10 -1.90
CA PHE A 128 -27.78 -1.54 -1.75
C PHE A 128 -26.66 -2.07 -2.63
N GLU A 129 -26.54 -1.56 -3.85
CA GLU A 129 -25.44 -1.89 -4.75
C GLU A 129 -24.10 -1.46 -4.16
N LEU A 130 -24.03 -0.26 -3.57
CA LEU A 130 -22.83 0.20 -2.87
C LEU A 130 -22.42 -0.76 -1.73
N GLU A 131 -23.37 -1.27 -0.94
CA GLU A 131 -23.06 -2.24 0.12
C GLU A 131 -22.59 -3.59 -0.47
N ILE A 132 -23.22 -4.06 -1.54
CA ILE A 132 -22.80 -5.29 -2.22
C ILE A 132 -21.37 -5.14 -2.76
N LEU A 133 -21.05 -4.02 -3.41
CA LEU A 133 -19.69 -3.75 -3.90
C LEU A 133 -18.70 -3.68 -2.72
N SER A 134 -19.04 -3.00 -1.63
CA SER A 134 -18.23 -2.95 -0.42
C SER A 134 -17.97 -4.35 0.16
N LEU A 135 -18.95 -5.25 0.12
CA LEU A 135 -18.79 -6.64 0.54
C LEU A 135 -17.84 -7.42 -0.38
N LEU A 136 -17.92 -7.18 -1.68
CA LEU A 136 -17.08 -7.82 -2.70
C LEU A 136 -15.63 -7.32 -2.72
N GLU A 137 -15.32 -6.17 -2.13
CA GLU A 137 -13.93 -5.67 -2.03
C GLU A 137 -13.09 -6.35 -0.93
N ARG A 138 -13.77 -6.96 0.05
CA ARG A 138 -13.18 -7.56 1.26
C ARG A 138 -12.47 -8.91 1.01
N PRO A 139 -13.01 -9.86 0.23
CA PRO A 139 -12.35 -11.14 0.01
C PRO A 139 -11.20 -11.05 -1.00
N THR A 140 -10.20 -11.89 -0.82
CA THR A 140 -9.07 -12.08 -1.76
C THR A 140 -9.34 -13.11 -2.85
N VAL A 141 -10.37 -13.94 -2.65
CA VAL A 141 -10.84 -14.97 -3.60
C VAL A 141 -12.36 -14.91 -3.59
N HIS A 142 -13.00 -14.89 -4.75
CA HIS A 142 -14.46 -14.83 -4.89
C HIS A 142 -15.05 -16.18 -5.29
N THR A 143 -16.24 -16.46 -4.80
CA THR A 143 -17.06 -17.60 -5.22
C THR A 143 -17.82 -17.26 -6.51
N PRO A 144 -18.31 -18.27 -7.25
CA PRO A 144 -19.14 -18.03 -8.43
C PRO A 144 -20.38 -17.17 -8.13
N ILE A 145 -21.01 -17.34 -6.95
CA ILE A 145 -22.20 -16.57 -6.55
C ILE A 145 -21.85 -15.10 -6.32
N GLU A 146 -20.74 -14.82 -5.64
CA GLU A 146 -20.25 -13.44 -5.44
C GLU A 146 -19.96 -12.75 -6.77
N LEU A 147 -19.39 -13.47 -7.74
CA LEU A 147 -19.15 -12.92 -9.09
C LEU A 147 -20.45 -12.68 -9.87
N GLN A 148 -21.47 -13.53 -9.69
CA GLN A 148 -22.80 -13.30 -10.29
C GLN A 148 -23.45 -12.01 -9.79
N TYR A 149 -23.31 -11.67 -8.51
CA TYR A 149 -23.80 -10.38 -8.00
C TYR A 149 -23.11 -9.20 -8.70
N LEU A 150 -21.80 -9.27 -8.88
CA LEU A 150 -21.06 -8.23 -9.62
C LEU A 150 -21.53 -8.12 -11.07
N GLU A 151 -21.73 -9.25 -11.76
CA GLU A 151 -22.23 -9.29 -13.14
C GLU A 151 -23.64 -8.69 -13.27
N GLN A 152 -24.51 -8.95 -12.30
CA GLN A 152 -25.87 -8.41 -12.29
C GLN A 152 -25.88 -6.89 -12.12
N ILE A 153 -25.04 -6.35 -11.23
CA ILE A 153 -24.89 -4.90 -11.07
C ILE A 153 -24.36 -4.32 -12.39
N GLU A 154 -23.27 -4.86 -12.93
CA GLU A 154 -22.72 -4.40 -14.21
C GLU A 154 -23.74 -4.41 -15.35
N ALA A 155 -24.60 -5.44 -15.43
CA ALA A 155 -25.61 -5.55 -16.48
C ALA A 155 -26.64 -4.41 -16.45
N LYS A 156 -26.97 -3.86 -15.28
CA LYS A 156 -27.88 -2.71 -15.14
C LYS A 156 -27.31 -1.41 -15.71
N TYR A 157 -25.99 -1.31 -15.78
CA TYR A 157 -25.28 -0.09 -16.19
C TYR A 157 -24.57 -0.21 -17.54
N LYS A 158 -24.76 -1.33 -18.26
CA LYS A 158 -24.34 -1.49 -19.65
C LYS A 158 -25.33 -0.79 -20.58
N HIS A 159 -25.25 0.54 -20.65
CA HIS A 159 -25.99 1.38 -21.59
C HIS A 159 -25.04 2.27 -22.38
#